data_AF-R9I6H9-F1
#
_entry.id   AF-R9I6H9-F1
#
_cell.length_a   1.000
_cell.length_b   1.000
_cell.length_c   1.000
_cell.angle_alpha   90.00
_cell.angle_beta   90.00
_cell.angle_gamma   90.00
#
_symmetry.space_group_name_H-M   'P 1'
#
loop_
_entity.id
_entity.type
_entity.pdbx_description
1 polymer ?
#
loop_
_entity_poly.entity_id
_entity_poly.type
_entity_poly.pdbx_seq_one_letter_code
_entity_poly.pdbx_strand_id
1 'polypeptide(L)' 'MEQYSTNLTNKQWQFIEKIVNTQKRRRKYSIRGIFDAIPYLPKTGCQ' A
#
# COMPACT_ATOMS: atom_id res chain seq x y z
N MET A 1 0.33 -15.09 17.03
CA MET A 1 0.56 -14.49 15.71
C MET A 1 -0.01 -13.09 15.79
N GLU A 2 0.83 -12.08 16.08
CA GLU A 2 0.35 -10.71 16.25
C GLU A 2 -0.40 -10.29 15.00
N GLN A 3 -1.64 -9.85 15.17
CA GLN A 3 -2.52 -9.41 14.11
C GLN A 3 -2.02 -8.03 13.65
N TYR A 4 -0.93 -8.02 12.88
CA TYR A 4 -0.38 -6.81 12.31
C TYR A 4 -1.44 -6.19 11.40
N SER A 5 -1.93 -5.02 11.77
CA SER A 5 -2.72 -4.15 10.90
C SER A 5 -1.80 -3.69 9.76
N THR A 6 -1.60 -4.56 8.77
CA THR A 6 -0.60 -4.43 7.71
C THR A 6 -1.12 -3.58 6.54
N ASN A 7 -2.38 -3.15 6.62
CA ASN A 7 -2.99 -2.20 5.69
C ASN A 7 -2.72 -0.77 6.13
N LEU A 8 -2.52 0.12 5.17
CA LEU A 8 -2.40 1.55 5.43
C LEU A 8 -3.68 2.08 6.06
N THR A 9 -3.53 2.82 7.16
CA THR A 9 -4.65 3.58 7.71
C THR A 9 -5.11 4.64 6.71
N ASN A 10 -6.40 4.98 6.75
CA ASN A 10 -6.97 5.97 5.83
C ASN A 10 -6.22 7.31 5.88
N LYS A 11 -5.69 7.72 7.05
CA LYS A 11 -4.89 8.94 7.21
C LYS A 11 -3.56 8.87 6.45
N GLN A 12 -2.87 7.72 6.53
CA GLN A 12 -1.62 7.49 5.79
C GLN A 12 -1.89 7.46 4.28
N TRP A 13 -2.97 6.80 3.86
CA TRP A 13 -3.39 6.77 2.46
C TRP A 13 -3.68 8.17 1.91
N GLN A 14 -4.38 9.02 2.65
CA GLN A 14 -4.68 10.41 2.23
C GLN A 14 -3.42 11.26 1.99
N PHE A 15 -2.33 10.98 2.69
CA PHE A 15 -1.05 11.66 2.45
C PHE A 15 -0.37 11.13 1.19
N ILE A 16 -0.30 9.80 1.04
CA ILE A 16 0.30 9.13 -0.12
C ILE A 16 -0.46 9.47 -1.41
N GLU A 17 -1.78 9.51 -1.36
CA GLU A 17 -2.65 9.84 -2.50
C GLU A 17 -2.38 11.25 -3.05
N LYS A 18 -2.01 12.21 -2.19
CA LYS A 18 -1.63 13.56 -2.62
C LYS A 18 -0.29 13.59 -3.35
N ILE A 19 0.64 12.70 -2.98
CA ILE A 19 1.97 12.58 -3.60
C ILE A 19 1.88 11.81 -4.91
N VAL A 20 1.18 10.68 -4.88
CA VAL A 20 1.00 9.79 -6.02
C VAL A 20 -0.19 10.31 -6.81
N ASN A 21 0.03 11.25 -7.72
CA ASN A 21 -1.00 11.80 -8.62
C ASN A 21 -1.81 10.68 -9.32
N THR A 22 -2.93 10.30 -8.71
CA THR A 22 -3.69 9.09 -9.03
C THR A 22 -4.46 9.22 -10.34
N GLN A 23 -4.68 10.45 -10.81
CA GLN A 23 -5.63 10.78 -11.88
C GLN A 23 -5.13 10.50 -13.31
N LYS A 24 -3.83 10.29 -13.54
CA LYS A 24 -3.26 10.36 -14.91
C LYS A 24 -2.98 9.02 -15.62
N ARG A 25 -3.16 7.85 -14.98
CA ARG A 25 -2.87 6.55 -15.63
C ARG A 25 -3.89 5.48 -15.30
N ARG A 26 -4.41 4.82 -16.35
CA ARG A 26 -5.13 3.55 -16.22
C ARG A 26 -4.18 2.48 -15.69
N ARG A 27 -4.52 1.87 -14.57
CA ARG A 27 -3.74 0.80 -13.93
C ARG A 27 -4.62 -0.43 -13.76
N LYS A 28 -4.03 -1.61 -13.97
CA LYS A 28 -4.69 -2.91 -13.74
C LYS A 28 -5.03 -3.12 -12.24
N TYR A 29 -4.22 -2.56 -11.35
CA TYR A 29 -4.38 -2.65 -9.90
C TYR A 29 -4.50 -1.26 -9.27
N SER A 30 -5.27 -1.15 -8.19
CA SER A 30 -5.37 0.08 -7.42
C SER A 30 -4.02 0.40 -6.77
N ILE A 31 -3.65 1.68 -6.77
CA ILE A 31 -2.39 2.13 -6.14
C ILE A 31 -2.42 1.78 -4.64
N ARG A 32 -3.58 1.90 -4.01
CA ARG A 32 -3.80 1.49 -2.62
C ARG A 32 -3.44 0.03 -2.38
N GLY A 33 -3.94 -0.88 -3.22
CA GLY A 33 -3.63 -2.31 -3.09
C GLY A 33 -2.14 -2.63 -3.29
N ILE A 34 -1.44 -1.87 -4.14
CA ILE A 34 0.02 -2.02 -4.29
C ILE A 34 0.73 -1.57 -3.01
N PHE A 35 0.37 -0.39 -2.48
CA PHE A 35 0.98 0.16 -1.27
C PHE A 35 0.67 -0.67 -0.02
N ASP A 36 -0.53 -1.25 0.06
CA ASP A 36 -0.88 -2.20 1.10
C ASP A 36 -0.05 -3.48 0.97
N ALA A 37 0.33 -3.92 -0.24
CA ALA A 37 1.13 -5.12 -0.48
C ALA A 37 2.65 -4.95 -0.21
N ILE A 38 3.20 -3.73 -0.29
CA ILE A 38 4.63 -3.44 -0.03
C ILE A 38 5.14 -3.98 1.32
N PRO A 39 4.47 -3.73 2.47
CA PRO A 39 4.92 -4.24 3.77
C PRO A 39 4.86 -5.76 3.90
N TYR A 40 4.17 -6.48 3.00
CA TYR A 40 4.17 -7.94 2.97
C TYR A 40 5.41 -8.52 2.25
N LEU A 41 6.03 -7.78 1.33
CA LEU A 41 7.25 -8.21 0.62
C LEU A 41 8.42 -8.56 1.56
N PRO A 42 8.79 -7.74 2.57
CA PRO A 42 9.85 -8.11 3.50
C PRO A 42 9.46 -9.26 4.45
N LYS A 43 8.18 -9.59 4.58
CA LYS A 43 7.73 -10.75 5.38
C LYS A 43 7.82 -12.07 4.62
N THR A 44 7.72 -12.02 3.30
CA THR A 44 7.91 -13.20 2.43
C THR A 44 9.35 -13.32 1.94
N GLY A 45 10.19 -12.30 2.16
CA GLY A 45 11.64 -12.40 2.04
C GLY A 45 12.19 -13.31 3.13
N CYS A 46 12.93 -14.33 2.72
CA CYS A 46 13.62 -15.29 3.58
C CYS A 46 14.43 -14.61 4.71
N GLN A 47 14.49 -15.29 5.86
CA GLN A 47 15.53 -15.11 6.87
C GLN A 47 16.92 -15.34 6.29
#